data_AF-A0AAN5BTJ0-F1
#
_entry.id   AF-A0AAN5BTJ0-F1
#
_cell.length_a   1.000
_cell.length_b   1.000
_cell.length_c   1.000
_cell.angle_alpha   90.00
_cell.angle_beta   90.00
_cell.angle_gamma   90.00
#
_symmetry.space_group_name_H-M   'P 1'
#
loop_
_entity.id
_entity.type
_entity.pdbx_description
1 polymer ?
#
loop_
_entity_poly.entity_id
_entity_poly.type
_entity_poly.pdbx_seq_one_letter_code
_entity_poly.pdbx_strand_id
1 'polypeptide(L)' 'MAITEQPYDYIIVGAGVGGLVLASRLSEDANTTVLLVEAGPNHMGDPRVETPGLLGAMMGNPDFDWDYLTEPQVSPV' A
#
# COMPACT_ATOMS: atom_id res chain seq x y z
N MET A 1 11.58 2.50 -11.19
CA MET A 1 10.49 2.44 -12.19
C MET A 1 10.03 3.87 -12.39
N ALA A 2 10.17 4.43 -13.59
CA ALA A 2 9.80 5.82 -13.85
C ALA A 2 8.36 5.89 -14.34
N ILE A 3 7.59 6.87 -13.87
CA ILE A 3 6.31 7.21 -14.50
C ILE A 3 6.64 7.70 -15.91
N THR A 4 6.21 6.96 -16.92
CA THR A 4 6.38 7.36 -18.32
C THR A 4 5.17 8.19 -18.79
N GLU A 5 5.36 9.06 -19.78
CA GLU A 5 4.27 9.80 -20.44
C GLU A 5 3.40 8.90 -21.35
N GLN A 6 3.60 7.58 -21.33
CA GLN A 6 2.76 6.66 -22.09
C GLN A 6 1.41 6.45 -21.39
N PRO A 7 0.31 6.29 -22.15
CA PRO A 7 -0.98 5.95 -21.58
C PRO A 7 -0.93 4.57 -20.91
N TYR A 8 -1.67 4.43 -19.82
CA TYR A 8 -1.92 3.15 -19.14
C TYR A 8 -3.39 2.78 -19.29
N ASP A 9 -3.69 1.50 -19.47
CA ASP A 9 -5.06 1.01 -19.50
C ASP A 9 -5.71 1.08 -18.10
N TYR A 10 -4.91 0.85 -17.06
CA TYR A 10 -5.34 0.95 -15.67
C TYR A 10 -4.35 1.75 -14.82
N ILE A 11 -4.89 2.64 -14.00
CA ILE A 11 -4.15 3.31 -12.93
C ILE A 11 -4.77 2.87 -11.59
N ILE A 12 -3.97 2.21 -10.77
CA ILE A 12 -4.35 1.72 -9.44
C ILE A 12 -3.65 2.59 -8.40
N VAL A 13 -4.44 3.18 -7.49
CA VAL A 13 -3.93 4.02 -6.40
C VAL A 13 -4.02 3.25 -5.10
N GLY A 14 -2.87 2.92 -4.52
CA GLY A 14 -2.69 2.11 -3.33
C GLY A 14 -2.29 0.66 -3.66
N ALA A 15 -1.10 0.24 -3.25
CA ALA A 15 -0.55 -1.11 -3.27
C ALA A 15 -0.86 -1.89 -1.97
N GLY A 16 -2.06 -1.68 -1.42
CA GLY A 16 -2.59 -2.54 -0.36
C GLY A 16 -3.05 -3.90 -0.89
N VAL A 17 -3.70 -4.69 -0.03
CA VAL A 17 -4.17 -6.06 -0.36
C VAL A 17 -4.99 -6.10 -1.64
N GLY A 18 -5.96 -5.18 -1.80
CA GLY A 18 -6.78 -5.13 -3.01
C GLY A 18 -6.01 -4.66 -4.25
N GLY A 19 -5.20 -3.62 -4.11
CA GLY A 19 -4.48 -3.00 -5.23
C GLY A 19 -3.41 -3.90 -5.83
N LEU A 20 -2.63 -4.59 -4.99
CA LEU A 20 -1.62 -5.56 -5.48
C LEU A 20 -2.27 -6.77 -6.16
N VAL A 21 -3.40 -7.26 -5.64
CA VAL A 21 -4.15 -8.36 -6.30
C VAL A 21 -4.64 -7.93 -7.68
N LEU A 22 -5.23 -6.74 -7.80
CA LEU A 22 -5.68 -6.22 -9.10
C LEU A 22 -4.50 -6.01 -10.06
N ALA A 23 -3.43 -5.35 -9.60
CA ALA A 23 -2.25 -5.10 -10.42
C ALA A 23 -1.63 -6.40 -10.93
N SER A 24 -1.51 -7.41 -10.06
CA SER A 24 -0.98 -8.72 -10.42
C SER A 24 -1.84 -9.41 -11.47
N ARG A 25 -3.18 -9.38 -11.36
CA ARG A 25 -4.07 -10.08 -12.30
C ARG A 25 -4.20 -9.38 -13.64
N LEU A 26 -4.28 -8.05 -13.64
CA LEU A 26 -4.39 -7.27 -14.87
C LEU A 26 -3.09 -7.36 -15.69
N SER A 27 -1.93 -7.39 -15.03
CA SER A 27 -0.63 -7.50 -15.70
C SER A 27 -0.28 -8.92 -16.20
N GLU A 28 -1.12 -9.92 -15.96
CA GLU A 28 -0.97 -11.26 -16.59
C GLU A 28 -1.24 -11.19 -18.11
N ASP A 29 -2.04 -10.24 -18.57
CA ASP A 29 -2.22 -9.97 -20.00
C ASP A 29 -1.12 -9.01 -20.51
N ALA A 30 -0.28 -9.50 -21.42
CA ALA A 30 0.81 -8.74 -22.01
C ALA A 30 0.36 -7.54 -22.87
N ASN A 31 -0.93 -7.46 -23.24
CA ASN A 31 -1.49 -6.32 -23.95
C ASN A 31 -2.05 -5.24 -23.02
N THR A 32 -2.06 -5.49 -21.71
CA THR A 32 -2.58 -4.57 -20.70
C THR A 32 -1.44 -3.86 -19.99
N THR A 33 -1.52 -2.53 -19.92
CA THR A 33 -0.56 -1.67 -19.21
C THR A 33 -1.17 -1.18 -17.89
N VAL A 34 -0.43 -1.38 -16.79
CA VAL A 34 -0.89 -1.04 -15.44
C VAL A 34 0.11 -0.12 -14.77
N LEU A 35 -0.35 1.04 -14.30
CA LEU A 35 0.38 1.89 -13.38
C LEU A 35 -0.14 1.67 -11.95
N LEU A 36 0.73 1.21 -11.05
CA LEU A 36 0.44 1.12 -9.62
C LEU A 36 1.17 2.25 -8.89
N VAL A 37 0.41 3.08 -8.18
CA VAL A 37 0.92 4.21 -7.38
C VAL A 37 0.72 3.88 -5.91
N GLU A 38 1.81 3.86 -5.13
CA GLU A 38 1.77 3.63 -3.68
C GLU A 38 2.40 4.83 -2.97
N ALA A 39 1.82 5.22 -1.84
CA ALA A 39 2.29 6.35 -1.06
C ALA A 39 3.50 5.96 -0.18
N GLY A 40 3.48 4.75 0.37
CA GLY A 40 4.55 4.21 1.20
C GLY A 40 5.75 3.67 0.42
N PRO A 41 6.87 3.42 1.10
CA PRO A 41 8.04 2.79 0.49
C PRO A 41 7.85 1.27 0.36
N ASN A 42 8.75 0.63 -0.39
CA ASN A 42 8.87 -0.82 -0.38
C ASN A 42 9.63 -1.28 0.88
N HIS A 43 8.98 -2.08 1.73
CA HIS A 43 9.53 -2.59 2.99
C HIS A 43 10.04 -4.04 2.91
N MET A 44 10.28 -4.59 1.71
CA MET A 44 10.93 -5.90 1.56
C MET A 44 12.27 -5.94 2.29
N GLY A 45 12.49 -6.96 3.12
CA GLY A 45 13.69 -7.11 3.94
C GLY A 45 13.68 -6.36 5.28
N ASP A 46 12.61 -5.64 5.62
CA ASP A 46 12.46 -5.03 6.95
C ASP A 46 11.99 -6.08 7.98
N PRO A 47 12.79 -6.40 9.03
CA PRO A 47 12.40 -7.39 10.03
C PRO A 47 11.11 -7.04 10.78
N ARG A 48 10.76 -5.74 10.88
CA ARG A 48 9.53 -5.29 11.53
C ARG A 48 8.28 -5.73 10.77
N VAL A 49 8.38 -5.84 9.44
CA VAL A 49 7.30 -6.32 8.55
C VAL A 49 7.32 -7.84 8.44
N GLU A 50 8.50 -8.45 8.32
CA GLU A 50 8.63 -9.88 8.06
C GLU A 50 8.48 -10.76 9.31
N THR A 51 8.64 -10.20 10.51
CA THR A 51 8.53 -10.93 11.79
C THR A 51 7.19 -10.65 12.47
N PRO A 52 6.25 -11.61 12.54
CA PRO A 52 4.92 -11.38 13.10
C PRO A 52 4.92 -10.84 14.54
N GLY A 53 5.91 -11.23 15.35
CA GLY A 53 6.04 -10.79 16.74
C GLY A 53 6.43 -9.32 16.92
N LEU A 54 6.79 -8.61 15.84
CA LEU A 54 7.23 -7.21 15.89
C LEU A 54 6.16 -6.21 15.46
N LEU A 55 4.91 -6.63 15.24
CA LEU A 55 3.79 -5.78 14.82
C LEU A 55 3.68 -4.47 15.63
N GLY A 56 3.86 -4.53 16.96
CA GLY A 56 3.75 -3.36 17.83
C GLY A 56 4.76 -2.25 17.53
N ALA A 57 5.88 -2.54 16.86
CA ALA A 57 6.87 -1.54 16.48
C ALA A 57 6.43 -0.67 15.29
N MET A 58 5.36 -1.05 14.59
CA MET A 58 4.84 -0.36 13.41
C MET A 58 3.59 0.48 13.71
N MET A 59 2.84 0.15 14.77
CA MET A 59 1.59 0.84 15.12
C MET A 59 1.85 2.30 15.53
N GLY A 60 1.14 3.25 14.91
CA GLY A 60 1.34 4.68 15.18
C GLY A 60 2.68 5.24 14.69
N ASN A 61 3.41 4.50 13.85
CA ASN A 61 4.60 4.99 13.18
C ASN A 61 4.25 5.43 11.76
N PRO A 62 4.42 6.70 11.37
CA PRO A 62 4.06 7.20 10.04
C PRO A 62 4.82 6.55 8.87
N ASP A 63 5.90 5.81 9.13
CA ASP A 63 6.60 5.00 8.11
C ASP A 63 5.80 3.74 7.68
N PHE A 64 4.84 3.30 8.50
CA PHE A 64 4.06 2.05 8.33
C PHE A 64 2.55 2.23 8.46
N ASP A 65 2.12 3.27 9.18
CA ASP A 65 0.74 3.58 9.51
C ASP A 65 0.40 4.96 8.94
N TRP A 66 -0.84 5.14 8.48
CA TRP A 66 -1.32 6.47 8.09
C TRP A 66 -1.50 7.39 9.30
N ASP A 67 -1.51 6.83 10.51
CA ASP A 67 -1.58 7.54 11.80
C ASP A 67 -2.77 8.52 11.84
N TYR A 68 -3.90 8.10 11.26
CA TYR A 68 -5.11 8.89 11.27
C TYR A 68 -5.69 8.98 12.67
N LEU A 69 -5.97 10.21 13.10
CA LEU A 69 -6.70 10.49 14.32
C LEU A 69 -8.18 10.67 14.03
N THR A 70 -9.04 10.04 14.83
CA THR A 70 -10.46 10.32 14.83
C THR A 70 -10.74 11.62 15.57
N GLU A 71 -11.95 12.17 15.40
CA GLU A 71 -12.46 13.15 16.35
C GLU A 71 -12.60 12.53 17.76
N PRO A 72 -12.57 13.34 18.83
CA PRO A 72 -12.76 12.84 20.20
C PRO A 72 -14.05 12.04 20.35
N GLN A 73 -13.96 10.81 20.86
CA GLN A 73 -15.12 9.96 21.10
C GLN A 73 -15.61 10.13 22.54
N VAL A 74 -16.92 10.34 22.71
CA VAL A 74 -17.52 10.27 24.05
C VAL A 74 -17.65 8.82 24.48
N SER A 75 -17.27 8.53 25.72
CA SER A 75 -17.48 7.20 26.26
C SER A 75 -18.98 6.97 26.46
N PRO A 76 -19.53 5.80 26.07
CA PRO A 76 -20.94 5.50 26.30
C PRO A 76 -21.27 5.13 27.76
N VAL A 77 -20.38 5.40 28.72
CA VAL A 77 -20.60 5.21 30.17
C VAL A 77 -20.87 6.52 30.88
#